data_AF-A0A6A4V5C5-F1
#
_entry.id   AF-A0A6A4V5C5-F1
#
_cell.length_a   1.000
_cell.length_b   1.000
_cell.length_c   1.000
_cell.angle_alpha   90.00
_cell.angle_beta   90.00
_cell.angle_gamma   90.00
#
_symmetry.space_group_name_H-M   'P 1'
#
loop_
_entity.id
_entity.type
_entity.pdbx_description
1 polymer ?
#
loop_
_entity_poly.entity_id
_entity_poly.type
_entity_poly.pdbx_seq_one_letter_code
_entity_poly.pdbx_strand_id
1 'polypeptide(L)'
;MKYAQEIRKVIFQLKPQSIFVAEKLYREKLSILPEATFYKTLERMIHKNEISRIGKGVYSISEITKFGIIKSNPNEIINTFIGETQLKGLFIGYQLYNRLGLTTQISKRIEAYTTVIQSETKTIGSNKFYRIRIRLNPSVIKMIELMEVLEHYEKIEDLNIRRFTKYLEESSLSFNEKEFEIVLSNLKYKKRTIALLRSFLEYKGHKNTLGKYLSSLSNYHLPDVKEWY
;
A
#
# COMPACT_ATOMS: atom_id res chain seq x y z
N MET A 1 17.45 29.74 -18.94
CA MET A 1 18.51 28.93 -18.27
C MET A 1 18.34 28.82 -16.76
N LYS A 2 17.81 29.84 -16.05
CA LYS A 2 17.65 29.85 -14.58
C LYS A 2 16.76 28.72 -14.00
N TYR A 3 15.57 28.49 -14.57
CA TYR A 3 14.64 27.47 -14.05
C TYR A 3 15.17 26.03 -14.16
N ALA A 4 15.85 25.69 -15.26
CA ALA A 4 16.39 24.34 -15.43
C ALA A 4 17.51 24.03 -14.42
N GLN A 5 18.32 25.04 -14.06
CA GLN A 5 19.34 24.91 -13.02
C GLN A 5 18.71 24.73 -11.64
N GLU A 6 17.65 25.49 -11.35
CA GLU A 6 16.90 25.39 -10.10
C GLU A 6 16.25 24.01 -9.92
N ILE A 7 15.57 23.49 -10.94
CA ILE A 7 14.98 22.13 -10.94
C ILE A 7 16.06 21.07 -10.66
N ARG A 8 17.19 21.15 -11.38
CA ARG A 8 18.33 20.24 -11.18
C ARG A 8 18.88 20.31 -9.77
N LYS A 9 19.03 21.52 -9.22
CA LYS A 9 19.52 21.74 -7.84
C LYS A 9 18.60 21.05 -6.83
N VAL A 10 17.28 21.20 -6.96
CA VAL A 10 16.31 20.55 -6.07
C VAL A 10 16.36 19.03 -6.19
N ILE A 11 16.51 18.48 -7.41
CA ILE A 11 16.59 17.03 -7.62
C ILE A 11 17.89 16.47 -7.04
N PHE A 12 19.04 17.09 -7.29
CA PHE A 12 20.33 16.60 -6.80
C PHE A 12 20.58 16.84 -5.31
N GLN A 13 19.72 17.60 -4.63
CA GLN A 13 19.69 17.63 -3.16
C GLN A 13 19.14 16.34 -2.54
N LEU A 14 18.43 15.52 -3.32
CA LEU A 14 18.00 14.19 -2.88
C LEU A 14 19.19 13.22 -2.92
N LYS A 15 19.13 12.15 -2.13
CA LYS A 15 20.20 11.15 -2.06
C LYS A 15 20.40 10.44 -3.41
N PRO A 16 21.63 10.08 -3.80
CA PRO A 16 21.86 9.18 -4.93
C PRO A 16 21.02 7.90 -4.82
N GLN A 17 20.61 7.33 -5.97
CA GLN A 17 19.70 6.18 -6.09
C GLN A 17 18.28 6.36 -5.53
N SER A 18 17.98 7.47 -4.85
CA SER A 18 16.65 7.72 -4.32
C SER A 18 15.61 7.90 -5.43
N ILE A 19 14.36 7.60 -5.07
CA ILE A 19 13.22 7.65 -5.98
C ILE A 19 12.33 8.82 -5.61
N PHE A 20 11.82 9.51 -6.62
CA PHE A 20 10.82 10.56 -6.43
C PHE A 20 9.66 10.44 -7.42
N VAL A 21 8.49 10.87 -6.95
CA VAL A 21 7.29 11.03 -7.78
C VAL A 21 7.26 12.45 -8.30
N ALA A 22 7.32 12.63 -9.62
CA ALA A 22 7.49 13.95 -10.23
C ALA A 22 6.37 14.92 -9.87
N GLU A 23 5.11 14.48 -9.93
CA GLU A 23 3.96 15.32 -9.55
C GLU A 23 4.04 15.79 -8.09
N LYS A 24 4.45 14.90 -7.17
CA LYS A 24 4.59 15.23 -5.74
C LYS A 24 5.71 16.26 -5.55
N LEU A 25 6.89 16.00 -6.11
CA LEU A 25 8.04 16.90 -6.02
C LEU A 25 7.72 18.28 -6.62
N TYR A 26 7.02 18.30 -7.75
CA TYR A 26 6.61 19.53 -8.41
C TYR A 26 5.71 20.38 -7.51
N ARG A 27 4.62 19.80 -6.97
CA ARG A 27 3.68 20.52 -6.10
C ARG A 27 4.34 21.02 -4.82
N GLU A 28 5.18 20.21 -4.19
CA GLU A 28 5.77 20.51 -2.88
C GLU A 28 6.93 21.51 -2.96
N LYS A 29 7.72 21.50 -4.04
CA LYS A 29 8.99 22.25 -4.08
C LYS A 29 9.18 23.15 -5.30
N LEU A 30 8.40 22.98 -6.37
CA LEU A 30 8.66 23.63 -7.67
C LEU A 30 7.40 24.21 -8.32
N SER A 31 6.31 24.39 -7.56
CA SER A 31 5.00 24.83 -8.06
C SER A 31 4.98 26.26 -8.59
N ILE A 32 5.99 27.06 -8.22
CA ILE A 32 6.22 28.41 -8.74
C ILE A 32 6.70 28.41 -10.21
N LEU A 33 7.25 27.29 -10.68
CA LEU A 33 7.79 27.16 -12.03
C LEU A 33 6.73 26.64 -13.00
N PRO A 34 6.79 26.96 -14.31
CA PRO A 34 5.87 26.38 -15.28
C PRO A 34 6.01 24.86 -15.37
N GLU A 35 4.90 24.13 -15.26
CA GLU A 35 4.88 22.65 -15.27
C GLU A 35 5.52 22.05 -16.53
N ALA A 36 5.26 22.64 -17.69
CA ALA A 36 5.87 22.24 -18.96
C ALA A 36 7.41 22.35 -18.93
N THR A 37 7.95 23.38 -18.24
CA THR A 37 9.39 23.56 -18.07
C THR A 37 9.98 22.49 -17.15
N PHE A 38 9.25 22.10 -16.11
CA PHE A 38 9.64 21.02 -15.21
C PHE A 38 9.77 19.69 -15.96
N TYR A 39 8.73 19.24 -16.65
CA TYR A 39 8.78 17.96 -17.38
C TYR A 39 9.78 17.95 -18.53
N LYS A 40 9.92 19.06 -19.28
CA LYS A 40 10.95 19.19 -20.32
C LYS A 40 12.37 19.16 -19.74
N THR A 41 12.56 19.64 -18.52
CA THR A 41 13.85 19.53 -17.82
C THR A 41 14.13 18.10 -17.41
N LEU A 42 13.14 17.38 -16.86
CA LEU A 42 13.28 15.95 -16.54
C LEU A 42 13.65 15.13 -17.78
N GLU A 43 13.00 15.35 -18.91
CA GLU A 43 13.31 14.69 -20.18
C GLU A 43 14.78 14.90 -20.59
N ARG A 44 15.27 16.14 -20.51
CA ARG A 44 16.68 16.46 -20.77
C ARG A 44 17.63 15.78 -19.77
N MET A 45 17.24 15.64 -18.50
CA MET A 45 18.04 14.94 -17.49
C MET A 45 18.12 13.43 -17.77
N ILE A 46 17.05 12.82 -18.29
CA ILE A 46 17.05 11.42 -18.74
C ILE A 46 18.03 11.24 -19.90
N HIS A 47 18.01 12.12 -20.90
CA HIS A 47 18.95 12.04 -22.04
C HIS A 47 20.42 12.16 -21.62
N LYS A 48 20.70 12.85 -20.50
CA LYS A 48 22.05 12.96 -19.94
C LYS A 48 22.38 11.86 -18.93
N ASN A 49 21.52 10.87 -18.77
CA ASN A 49 21.65 9.78 -17.78
C ASN A 49 21.74 10.27 -16.32
N GLU A 50 21.32 11.50 -16.02
CA GLU A 50 21.32 12.07 -14.67
C GLU A 50 20.21 11.45 -13.79
N ILE A 51 19.10 11.05 -14.43
CA ILE A 51 17.99 10.33 -13.80
C ILE A 51 17.51 9.22 -14.73
N SER A 52 16.84 8.21 -14.17
CA SER A 52 16.23 7.11 -14.92
C SER A 52 14.73 7.05 -14.65
N ARG A 53 13.92 6.83 -15.70
CA ARG A 53 12.46 6.65 -15.56
C ARG A 53 12.17 5.19 -15.22
N ILE A 54 11.58 4.95 -14.05
CA ILE A 54 11.24 3.59 -13.57
C ILE A 54 9.74 3.29 -13.61
N GLY A 55 8.91 4.32 -13.84
CA GLY A 55 7.47 4.20 -13.99
C GLY A 55 6.86 5.47 -14.56
N LYS A 56 5.54 5.48 -14.75
CA LYS A 56 4.83 6.69 -15.22
C LYS A 56 4.92 7.80 -14.15
N GLY A 57 5.71 8.84 -14.44
CA GLY A 57 5.93 9.96 -13.53
C GLY A 57 6.75 9.60 -12.28
N VAL A 58 7.55 8.53 -12.34
CA VAL A 58 8.44 8.10 -11.24
C VAL A 58 9.85 7.95 -11.79
N TYR A 59 10.79 8.56 -11.08
CA TYR A 59 12.18 8.67 -11.50
C TYR A 59 13.11 8.28 -10.36
N SER A 60 14.25 7.69 -10.68
CA SER A 60 15.35 7.48 -9.74
C SER A 60 16.55 8.33 -10.13
N ILE A 61 17.28 8.81 -9.14
CA ILE A 61 18.56 9.50 -9.37
C ILE A 61 19.60 8.46 -9.75
N SER A 62 20.23 8.66 -10.90
CA SER A 62 21.28 7.77 -11.37
C SER A 62 22.52 7.93 -10.50
N GLU A 63 23.13 6.81 -10.10
CA GLU A 63 24.49 6.82 -9.57
C GLU A 63 25.44 6.29 -10.65
N ILE A 64 26.41 7.12 -11.03
CA ILE A 64 27.43 6.76 -12.02
C ILE A 64 28.65 6.27 -11.25
N THR A 65 29.02 5.02 -11.47
CA THR A 65 30.25 4.43 -10.93
C THR A 65 31.23 4.11 -12.05
N LYS A 66 32.46 3.74 -11.70
CA LYS A 66 33.46 3.24 -12.65
C LYS A 66 33.00 2.01 -13.47
N PHE A 67 31.93 1.35 -13.06
CA PHE A 67 31.33 0.19 -13.73
C PHE A 67 30.07 0.54 -14.53
N GLY A 68 29.71 1.82 -14.64
CA GLY A 68 28.52 2.30 -15.33
C GLY A 68 27.41 2.79 -14.39
N ILE A 69 26.20 2.91 -14.95
CA ILE A 69 25.02 3.45 -14.26
C ILE A 69 24.39 2.36 -13.38
N ILE A 70 24.30 2.63 -12.08
CA ILE A 70 23.60 1.77 -11.12
C ILE A 70 22.10 2.08 -11.19
N LYS A 71 21.29 1.05 -11.45
CA LYS A 71 19.83 1.13 -11.37
C LYS A 71 19.36 1.18 -9.92
N SER A 72 18.22 1.81 -9.70
CA SER A 72 17.59 1.92 -8.38
C SER A 72 17.30 0.55 -7.77
N ASN A 73 17.65 0.40 -6.48
CA ASN A 73 17.43 -0.81 -5.70
C ASN A 73 15.92 -1.07 -5.51
N PRO A 74 15.40 -2.30 -5.69
CA PRO A 74 14.00 -2.65 -5.37
C PRO A 74 13.55 -2.21 -3.97
N ASN A 75 14.44 -2.23 -2.98
CA ASN A 75 14.15 -1.78 -1.62
C ASN A 75 13.88 -0.27 -1.54
N GLU A 76 14.50 0.54 -2.40
CA GLU A 76 14.23 1.98 -2.46
C GLU A 76 12.81 2.27 -2.94
N ILE A 77 12.27 1.43 -3.84
CA ILE A 77 10.87 1.54 -4.28
C ILE A 77 9.97 1.35 -3.06
N ILE A 78 10.17 0.26 -2.32
CA ILE A 78 9.40 -0.05 -1.10
C ILE A 78 9.52 1.09 -0.08
N ASN A 79 10.73 1.54 0.24
CA ASN A 79 10.98 2.61 1.21
C ASN A 79 10.32 3.93 0.79
N THR A 80 10.26 4.22 -0.51
CA THR A 80 9.63 5.44 -1.03
C THR A 80 8.12 5.45 -0.84
N PHE A 81 7.44 4.31 -1.09
CA PHE A 81 5.98 4.24 -1.08
C PHE A 81 5.38 3.75 0.25
N ILE A 82 6.09 2.93 1.01
CA ILE A 82 5.62 2.32 2.26
C ILE A 82 6.30 2.95 3.47
N GLY A 83 7.59 3.29 3.32
CA GLY A 83 8.43 3.77 4.42
C GLY A 83 8.89 2.64 5.35
N GLU A 84 10.00 2.86 6.06
CA GLU A 84 10.58 1.86 6.96
C GLU A 84 9.61 1.42 8.07
N THR A 85 8.81 2.37 8.58
CA THR A 85 7.83 2.13 9.66
C THR A 85 6.41 1.80 9.15
N GLN A 86 6.21 1.63 7.84
CA GLN A 86 4.88 1.43 7.21
C GLN A 86 3.86 2.55 7.50
N LEU A 87 4.33 3.75 7.88
CA LEU A 87 3.43 4.90 8.10
C LEU A 87 3.06 5.63 6.80
N LYS A 88 3.69 5.29 5.66
CA LYS A 88 3.36 5.84 4.34
C LYS A 88 2.57 4.86 3.47
N GLY A 89 2.53 3.59 3.83
CA GLY A 89 1.83 2.54 3.10
C GLY A 89 1.94 1.21 3.83
N LEU A 90 1.24 0.19 3.33
CA LEU A 90 1.26 -1.16 3.86
C LEU A 90 1.12 -2.18 2.73
N PHE A 91 1.73 -3.35 2.91
CA PHE A 91 1.60 -4.47 1.98
C PHE A 91 0.21 -5.10 2.06
N ILE A 92 -0.29 -5.55 0.90
CA ILE A 92 -1.52 -6.34 0.78
C ILE A 92 -1.25 -7.60 -0.04
N GLY A 93 -2.27 -8.44 -0.23
CA GLY A 93 -2.16 -9.68 -0.98
C GLY A 93 -1.09 -10.63 -0.41
N TYR A 94 -0.38 -11.34 -1.29
CA TYR A 94 0.58 -12.37 -0.87
C TYR A 94 1.72 -11.85 0.02
N GLN A 95 2.15 -10.59 -0.09
CA GLN A 95 3.16 -10.04 0.83
C GLN A 95 2.62 -9.95 2.27
N LEU A 96 1.36 -9.55 2.42
CA LEU A 96 0.67 -9.56 3.71
C LEU A 96 0.50 -10.98 4.23
N TYR A 97 -0.01 -11.89 3.40
CA TYR A 97 -0.31 -13.26 3.80
C TYR A 97 0.93 -14.03 4.23
N ASN A 98 2.05 -13.90 3.50
CA ASN A 98 3.33 -14.49 3.89
C ASN A 98 3.86 -13.92 5.20
N ARG A 99 3.78 -12.59 5.41
CA ARG A 99 4.22 -11.96 6.66
C ARG A 99 3.41 -12.46 7.87
N LEU A 100 2.12 -12.72 7.67
CA LEU A 100 1.24 -13.29 8.69
C LEU A 100 1.37 -14.82 8.82
N GLY A 101 2.14 -15.47 7.95
CA GLY A 101 2.29 -16.94 7.93
C GLY A 101 1.04 -17.68 7.47
N LEU A 102 0.16 -17.02 6.72
CA LEU A 102 -1.10 -17.60 6.22
C LEU A 102 -0.88 -18.50 5.01
N THR A 103 0.24 -18.37 4.30
CA THR A 103 0.62 -19.21 3.16
C THR A 103 2.13 -19.16 3.00
N THR A 104 2.69 -20.12 2.26
CA THR A 104 4.10 -20.13 1.81
C THR A 104 4.25 -19.70 0.35
N GLN A 105 3.14 -19.45 -0.34
CA GLN A 105 3.13 -19.09 -1.76
C GLN A 105 3.70 -17.69 -1.97
N ILE A 106 4.71 -17.57 -2.83
CA ILE A 106 5.44 -16.31 -3.07
C ILE A 106 4.95 -15.68 -4.37
N SER A 107 4.38 -14.48 -4.28
CA SER A 107 4.05 -13.67 -5.46
C SER A 107 5.29 -12.95 -6.01
N LYS A 108 5.46 -12.98 -7.33
CA LYS A 108 6.44 -12.17 -8.07
C LYS A 108 6.09 -10.68 -8.13
N ARG A 109 4.84 -10.32 -7.81
CA ARG A 109 4.32 -8.95 -7.86
C ARG A 109 4.05 -8.46 -6.45
N ILE A 110 4.57 -7.27 -6.14
CA ILE A 110 4.26 -6.58 -4.88
C ILE A 110 2.99 -5.76 -5.06
N GLU A 111 2.06 -5.92 -4.13
CA GLU A 111 0.88 -5.06 -4.02
C GLU A 111 0.88 -4.34 -2.67
N ALA A 112 0.60 -3.04 -2.70
CA ALA A 112 0.58 -2.23 -1.49
C ALA A 112 -0.38 -1.05 -1.60
N TYR A 113 -0.98 -0.68 -0.47
CA TYR A 113 -1.61 0.62 -0.31
C TYR A 113 -0.55 1.67 0.04
N THR A 114 -0.71 2.91 -0.44
CA THR A 114 0.19 4.02 -0.15
C THR A 114 -0.54 5.37 -0.12
N THR A 115 -0.10 6.26 0.77
CA THR A 115 -0.54 7.66 0.87
C THR A 115 0.30 8.61 0.00
N VAL A 116 1.37 8.10 -0.63
CA VAL A 116 2.37 8.91 -1.34
C VAL A 116 1.93 9.31 -2.75
N ILE A 117 1.11 8.49 -3.40
CA ILE A 117 0.69 8.71 -4.79
C ILE A 117 -0.60 9.54 -4.88
N GLN A 118 -0.76 10.28 -5.98
CA GLN A 118 -1.96 11.07 -6.27
C GLN A 118 -2.92 10.35 -7.23
N SER A 119 -2.42 9.54 -8.16
CA SER A 119 -3.26 8.68 -8.99
C SER A 119 -3.85 7.54 -8.15
N GLU A 120 -5.05 7.05 -8.47
CA GLU A 120 -5.69 5.94 -7.75
C GLU A 120 -4.82 4.67 -7.75
N THR A 121 -4.07 4.44 -8.82
CA THR A 121 -3.08 3.37 -8.90
C THR A 121 -1.79 3.84 -9.54
N LYS A 122 -0.69 3.14 -9.26
CA LYS A 122 0.60 3.36 -9.93
C LYS A 122 1.37 2.04 -10.03
N THR A 123 1.87 1.74 -11.22
CA THR A 123 2.69 0.55 -11.49
C THR A 123 4.14 0.95 -11.74
N ILE A 124 5.07 0.26 -11.08
CA ILE A 124 6.52 0.47 -11.15
C ILE A 124 7.18 -0.89 -11.26
N GLY A 125 7.68 -1.24 -12.44
CA GLY A 125 8.11 -2.61 -12.73
C GLY A 125 6.96 -3.61 -12.54
N SER A 126 7.19 -4.65 -11.73
CA SER A 126 6.17 -5.64 -11.33
C SER A 126 5.32 -5.21 -10.12
N ASN A 127 5.61 -4.06 -9.52
CA ASN A 127 4.98 -3.60 -8.28
C ASN A 127 3.79 -2.69 -8.58
N LYS A 128 2.69 -2.89 -7.86
CA LYS A 128 1.45 -2.13 -8.00
C LYS A 128 1.08 -1.47 -6.67
N PHE A 129 0.89 -0.16 -6.73
CA PHE A 129 0.56 0.68 -5.59
C PHE A 129 -0.85 1.24 -5.77
N TYR A 130 -1.65 1.18 -4.71
CA TYR A 130 -3.02 1.68 -4.66
C TYR A 130 -3.08 2.86 -3.70
N ARG A 131 -3.73 3.94 -4.11
CA ARG A 131 -3.84 5.14 -3.27
C ARG A 131 -4.79 4.89 -2.11
N ILE A 132 -4.39 5.32 -0.92
CA ILE A 132 -5.29 5.44 0.23
C ILE A 132 -5.21 6.84 0.82
N ARG A 133 -6.37 7.35 1.27
CA ARG A 133 -6.52 8.68 1.87
C ARG A 133 -6.77 8.61 3.37
N ILE A 134 -6.12 7.66 4.03
CA ILE A 134 -6.25 7.37 5.46
C ILE A 134 -4.93 7.66 6.18
N ARG A 135 -4.99 8.24 7.38
CA ARG A 135 -3.82 8.39 8.23
C ARG A 135 -3.45 7.03 8.81
N LEU A 136 -2.31 6.49 8.41
CA LEU A 136 -1.82 5.22 8.91
C LEU A 136 -1.23 5.38 10.31
N ASN A 137 -1.64 4.49 11.20
CA ASN A 137 -1.06 4.24 12.52
C ASN A 137 -1.12 2.71 12.77
N PRO A 138 -0.43 2.17 13.78
CA PRO A 138 -0.41 0.73 14.01
C PRO A 138 -1.79 0.07 14.15
N SER A 139 -2.76 0.73 14.79
CA SER A 139 -4.12 0.21 14.98
C SER A 139 -4.93 0.20 13.68
N VAL A 140 -4.87 1.28 12.91
CA VAL A 140 -5.49 1.37 11.57
C VAL A 140 -4.90 0.32 10.64
N ILE A 141 -3.56 0.16 10.64
CA ILE A 141 -2.87 -0.83 9.80
C ILE A 141 -3.40 -2.23 10.12
N LYS A 142 -3.44 -2.62 11.40
CA LYS A 142 -3.98 -3.93 11.82
C LYS A 142 -5.43 -4.14 11.37
N MET A 143 -6.26 -3.10 11.43
CA MET A 143 -7.65 -3.18 10.97
C MET A 143 -7.73 -3.37 9.45
N ILE A 144 -6.90 -2.67 8.66
CA ILE A 144 -6.84 -2.88 7.20
C ILE A 144 -6.38 -4.31 6.91
N GLU A 145 -5.35 -4.80 7.59
CA GLU A 145 -4.84 -6.16 7.41
C GLU A 145 -5.92 -7.22 7.68
N LEU A 146 -6.67 -7.07 8.78
CA LEU A 146 -7.77 -7.97 9.12
C LEU A 146 -8.82 -7.99 8.02
N MET A 147 -9.24 -6.82 7.55
CA MET A 147 -10.24 -6.69 6.50
C MET A 147 -9.75 -7.24 5.16
N GLU A 148 -8.49 -7.03 4.79
CA GLU A 148 -7.86 -7.57 3.58
C GLU A 148 -7.76 -9.10 3.62
N VAL A 149 -7.46 -9.68 4.78
CA VAL A 149 -7.44 -11.13 5.00
C VAL A 149 -8.85 -11.70 4.88
N LEU A 150 -9.84 -11.12 5.56
CA LEU A 150 -11.23 -11.59 5.51
C LEU A 150 -11.89 -11.43 4.13
N GLU A 151 -11.53 -10.40 3.36
CA GLU A 151 -12.07 -10.17 2.01
C GLU A 151 -11.59 -11.23 1.01
N HIS A 152 -10.41 -11.81 1.25
CA HIS A 152 -9.70 -12.60 0.25
C HIS A 152 -9.30 -14.02 0.70
N TYR A 153 -9.62 -14.45 1.93
CA TYR A 153 -9.16 -15.74 2.46
C TYR A 153 -9.46 -16.93 1.53
N GLU A 154 -10.61 -16.96 0.86
CA GLU A 154 -10.99 -18.02 -0.09
C GLU A 154 -10.07 -18.12 -1.32
N LYS A 155 -9.34 -17.04 -1.62
CA LYS A 155 -8.44 -16.95 -2.77
C LYS A 155 -6.97 -17.14 -2.38
N ILE A 156 -6.67 -17.32 -1.10
CA ILE A 156 -5.32 -17.56 -0.64
C ILE A 156 -4.99 -19.02 -0.95
N GLU A 157 -4.07 -19.25 -1.89
CA GLU A 157 -3.56 -20.59 -2.20
C GLU A 157 -2.80 -21.16 -1.00
N ASP A 158 -3.00 -22.45 -0.73
CA ASP A 158 -2.39 -23.18 0.38
C ASP A 158 -2.55 -22.47 1.74
N LEU A 159 -3.77 -21.97 2.00
CA LEU A 159 -4.10 -21.30 3.26
C LEU A 159 -3.82 -22.20 4.46
N ASN A 160 -2.93 -21.75 5.33
CA ASN A 160 -2.67 -22.38 6.62
C ASN A 160 -3.80 -22.04 7.60
N ILE A 161 -4.81 -22.91 7.65
CA ILE A 161 -6.00 -22.72 8.50
C ILE A 161 -5.63 -22.50 9.97
N ARG A 162 -4.66 -23.24 10.52
CA ARG A 162 -4.24 -23.05 11.93
C ARG A 162 -3.71 -21.65 12.19
N ARG A 163 -2.89 -21.12 11.28
CA ARG A 163 -2.35 -19.74 11.38
C ARG A 163 -3.43 -18.70 11.15
N PHE A 164 -4.32 -18.93 10.19
CA PHE A 164 -5.46 -18.09 9.92
C PHE A 164 -6.39 -17.95 11.13
N THR A 165 -6.83 -19.07 11.71
CA THR A 165 -7.69 -19.08 12.90
C THR A 165 -7.03 -18.33 14.05
N LYS A 166 -5.75 -18.63 14.36
CA LYS A 166 -5.00 -17.93 15.41
C LYS A 166 -4.91 -16.42 15.16
N TYR A 167 -4.64 -16.01 13.92
CA TYR A 167 -4.61 -14.60 13.55
C TYR A 167 -5.96 -13.90 13.78
N LEU A 168 -7.07 -14.56 13.43
CA LEU A 168 -8.40 -14.00 13.67
C LEU A 168 -8.67 -13.85 15.18
N GLU A 169 -8.28 -14.82 16.01
CA GLU A 169 -8.42 -14.72 17.48
C GLU A 169 -7.66 -13.53 18.07
N GLU A 170 -6.40 -13.37 17.70
CA GLU A 170 -5.58 -12.25 18.15
C GLU A 170 -6.19 -10.91 17.67
N SER A 171 -6.77 -10.91 16.47
CA SER A 171 -7.43 -9.74 15.89
C SER A 171 -8.75 -9.41 16.58
N SER A 172 -9.54 -10.39 17.02
CA SER A 172 -10.79 -10.11 17.75
C SER A 172 -10.53 -9.52 19.13
N LEU A 173 -9.48 -9.96 19.82
CA LEU A 173 -9.09 -9.42 21.12
C LEU A 173 -8.66 -7.94 21.05
N SER A 174 -8.13 -7.52 19.90
CA SER A 174 -7.68 -6.15 19.65
C SER A 174 -8.63 -5.34 18.77
N PHE A 175 -9.84 -5.85 18.52
CA PHE A 175 -10.84 -5.21 17.67
C PHE A 175 -11.28 -3.86 18.26
N ASN A 176 -11.33 -2.84 17.40
CA ASN A 176 -11.73 -1.49 17.78
C ASN A 176 -12.72 -0.93 16.74
N GLU A 177 -13.94 -0.61 17.18
CA GLU A 177 -14.99 -0.11 16.30
C GLU A 177 -14.65 1.24 15.65
N LYS A 178 -13.94 2.14 16.35
CA LYS A 178 -13.55 3.43 15.78
C LYS A 178 -12.56 3.24 14.63
N GLU A 179 -11.61 2.33 14.78
CA GLU A 179 -10.65 2.03 13.70
C GLU A 179 -11.33 1.34 12.53
N PHE A 180 -12.28 0.44 12.81
CA PHE A 180 -13.13 -0.17 11.77
C PHE A 180 -13.91 0.89 10.99
N GLU A 181 -14.52 1.86 11.68
CA GLU A 181 -15.24 2.98 11.06
C GLU A 181 -14.34 3.85 10.18
N ILE A 182 -13.14 4.19 10.66
CA ILE A 182 -12.16 4.95 9.89
C ILE A 182 -11.78 4.18 8.62
N VAL A 183 -11.53 2.87 8.74
CA VAL A 183 -11.18 2.01 7.60
C VAL A 183 -12.33 1.92 6.60
N LEU A 184 -13.55 1.65 7.04
CA LEU A 184 -14.71 1.49 6.14
C LEU A 184 -15.12 2.80 5.45
N SER A 185 -14.82 3.95 6.06
CA SER A 185 -15.04 5.27 5.45
C SER A 185 -14.07 5.58 4.31
N ASN A 186 -12.91 4.90 4.27
CA ASN A 186 -11.82 5.16 3.32
C ASN A 186 -11.58 4.02 2.33
N LEU A 187 -11.95 2.79 2.68
CA LEU A 187 -11.76 1.58 1.88
C LEU A 187 -13.09 0.85 1.71
N LYS A 188 -13.31 0.33 0.50
CA LYS A 188 -14.53 -0.39 0.15
C LYS A 188 -14.32 -1.89 0.32
N TYR A 189 -15.02 -2.48 1.28
CA TYR A 189 -15.11 -3.93 1.48
C TYR A 189 -16.50 -4.44 1.13
N LYS A 190 -16.60 -5.71 0.73
CA LYS A 190 -17.89 -6.34 0.49
C LYS A 190 -18.68 -6.44 1.80
N LYS A 191 -20.01 -6.33 1.71
CA LYS A 191 -20.91 -6.55 2.86
C LYS A 191 -20.74 -7.95 3.46
N ARG A 192 -20.44 -8.95 2.63
CA ARG A 192 -20.08 -10.31 3.07
C ARG A 192 -18.88 -10.32 4.02
N THR A 193 -17.85 -9.54 3.74
CA THR A 193 -16.63 -9.43 4.57
C THR A 193 -16.95 -8.84 5.94
N ILE A 194 -17.80 -7.80 5.98
CA ILE A 194 -18.27 -7.21 7.23
C ILE A 194 -19.14 -8.20 8.02
N ALA A 195 -20.01 -8.94 7.32
CA ALA A 195 -20.84 -9.98 7.94
C ALA A 195 -19.99 -11.13 8.51
N LEU A 196 -18.91 -11.51 7.83
CA LEU A 196 -17.96 -12.50 8.31
C LEU A 196 -17.25 -12.04 9.59
N LEU A 197 -16.73 -10.81 9.60
CA LEU A 197 -16.11 -10.23 10.80
C LEU A 197 -17.10 -10.20 11.97
N ARG A 198 -18.34 -9.76 11.71
CA ARG A 198 -19.41 -9.74 12.73
C ARG A 198 -19.67 -11.14 13.29
N SER A 199 -19.86 -12.13 12.42
CA SER A 199 -20.11 -13.52 12.83
C SER A 199 -18.96 -14.07 13.68
N PHE A 200 -17.72 -13.78 13.30
CA PHE A 200 -16.54 -14.18 14.06
C PHE A 200 -16.50 -13.52 15.46
N LEU A 201 -16.76 -12.21 15.54
CA LEU A 201 -16.80 -11.49 16.82
C LEU A 201 -17.92 -12.02 17.73
N GLU A 202 -19.11 -12.26 17.19
CA GLU A 202 -20.24 -12.84 17.93
C GLU A 202 -19.92 -14.26 18.44
N TYR A 203 -19.31 -15.10 17.61
CA TYR A 203 -18.84 -16.43 18.01
C TYR A 203 -17.85 -16.38 19.19
N LYS A 204 -16.98 -15.38 19.21
CA LYS A 204 -16.04 -15.12 20.30
C LYS A 204 -16.64 -14.40 21.52
N GLY A 205 -17.94 -14.09 21.49
CA GLY A 205 -18.63 -13.39 22.57
C GLY A 205 -18.32 -11.89 22.64
N HIS A 206 -17.71 -11.31 21.61
CA HIS A 206 -17.42 -9.88 21.54
C HIS A 206 -18.65 -9.10 21.02
N LYS A 207 -19.23 -8.30 21.92
CA LYS A 207 -20.29 -7.34 21.55
C LYS A 207 -19.76 -6.37 20.50
N ASN A 208 -20.59 -6.10 19.48
CA ASN A 208 -20.22 -5.21 18.40
C ASN A 208 -21.44 -4.56 17.73
N THR A 209 -21.23 -3.49 16.97
CA THR A 209 -22.28 -2.73 16.27
C THR A 209 -22.25 -2.91 14.75
N LEU A 210 -21.52 -3.92 14.24
CA LEU A 210 -21.31 -4.10 12.79
C LEU A 210 -22.60 -4.36 12.01
N GLY A 211 -23.64 -4.83 12.69
CA GLY A 211 -24.98 -5.02 12.11
C GLY A 211 -25.53 -3.76 11.43
N LYS A 212 -25.17 -2.55 11.88
CA LYS A 212 -25.62 -1.28 11.26
C LYS A 212 -25.09 -1.07 9.84
N TYR A 213 -24.05 -1.80 9.45
CA TYR A 213 -23.50 -1.77 8.10
C TYR A 213 -24.08 -2.86 7.19
N LEU A 214 -24.96 -3.73 7.68
CA LEU A 214 -25.49 -4.86 6.95
C LEU A 214 -26.97 -4.66 6.66
N SER A 215 -27.42 -5.07 5.48
CA SER A 215 -28.85 -5.17 5.17
C SER A 215 -29.49 -6.28 6.00
N SER A 216 -30.62 -5.99 6.66
CA SER A 216 -31.45 -6.97 7.38
C SER A 216 -32.17 -7.94 6.46
N LEU A 217 -32.30 -7.61 5.17
CA LEU A 217 -33.00 -8.42 4.16
C LEU A 217 -32.05 -9.34 3.37
N SER A 218 -30.75 -9.31 3.67
CA SER A 218 -29.73 -10.04 2.92
C SER A 218 -29.20 -11.23 3.71
N ASN A 219 -29.31 -12.42 3.11
CA ASN A 219 -28.62 -13.61 3.60
C ASN A 219 -27.21 -13.66 3.00
N TYR A 220 -26.19 -13.41 3.82
CA TYR A 220 -24.80 -13.54 3.41
C TYR A 220 -24.38 -15.00 3.50
N HIS A 221 -23.89 -15.57 2.39
CA HIS A 221 -23.32 -16.91 2.43
C HIS A 221 -21.95 -16.85 3.13
N LEU A 222 -21.92 -17.24 4.40
CA LEU A 222 -20.73 -17.24 5.24
C LEU A 222 -20.25 -18.68 5.46
N PRO A 223 -18.93 -18.92 5.52
CA PRO A 223 -18.40 -20.19 6.03
C PRO A 223 -18.87 -20.39 7.48
N ASP A 224 -19.03 -21.65 7.90
CA ASP A 224 -19.24 -21.92 9.33
C ASP A 224 -17.92 -21.64 10.06
N VAL A 225 -17.92 -20.59 10.87
CA VAL A 225 -16.74 -20.17 11.66
C VAL A 225 -16.26 -21.31 12.59
N LYS A 226 -17.14 -22.25 12.96
CA LYS A 226 -16.77 -23.43 13.75
C LYS A 226 -15.89 -24.42 12.99
N GLU A 227 -15.98 -24.48 11.66
CA GLU A 227 -15.15 -25.38 10.85
C GLU A 227 -13.66 -24.99 10.86
N TRP A 228 -13.33 -23.81 11.39
CA TRP A 228 -11.96 -23.32 11.51
C TRP A 228 -11.29 -23.67 12.84
N TYR A 229 -12.04 -24.32 13.75
CA TYR A 229 -11.63 -24.71 15.10
C TYR A 229 -11.65 -26.22 15.28
#